data_AF-A0A383D2W3-F1
#
_entry.id   AF-A0A383D2W3-F1
#
_cell.length_a   1.000
_cell.length_b   1.000
_cell.length_c   1.000
_cell.angle_alpha   90.00
_cell.angle_beta   90.00
_cell.angle_gamma   90.00
#
_symmetry.space_group_name_H-M   'P 1'
#
loop_
_entity.id
_entity.type
_entity.pdbx_description
1 polymer ?
#
loop_
_entity_poly.entity_id
_entity_poly.type
_entity_poly.pdbx_seq_one_letter_code
_entity_poly.pdbx_strand_id
1 'polypeptide(L)'
;MDAEVRSLVYLALGKWVTYLGLVGLTGAVCLRQLVGSVGIEPRVYPTVERLLVSLASYANGLVIVAVVARLYAQTFSVFGLDEPVTLELLRVVGFESRWGSQWLLHAAVAILVGMATMMVRSRVRLGWNALAVFTVVLWLTLPLTGHAMSFSDPSFLWAIQVSHGLAAGAWIGTLFALFLVGSFLCESDPRSG
;
A
#
# COMPACT_ATOMS: atom_id res chain seq x y z
N MET A 1 12.19 28.19 3.28
CA MET A 1 11.03 27.34 3.63
C MET A 1 11.15 27.02 5.10
N ASP A 2 10.18 27.48 5.89
CA ASP A 2 10.22 27.37 7.34
C ASP A 2 10.18 25.89 7.77
N ALA A 3 10.77 25.58 8.92
CA ALA A 3 10.95 24.21 9.36
C ALA A 3 9.60 23.49 9.60
N GLU A 4 8.58 24.23 10.01
CA GLU A 4 7.19 23.75 10.10
C GLU A 4 6.63 23.36 8.73
N VAL A 5 6.82 24.20 7.71
CA VAL A 5 6.39 23.90 6.33
C VAL A 5 7.08 22.64 5.80
N ARG A 6 8.38 22.46 6.09
CA ARG A 6 9.10 21.23 5.73
C ARG A 6 8.50 19.98 6.38
N SER A 7 8.16 20.07 7.66
CA SER A 7 7.54 18.95 8.39
C SER A 7 6.21 18.54 7.76
N LEU A 8 5.34 19.53 7.46
CA LEU A 8 4.06 19.29 6.79
C LEU A 8 4.25 18.65 5.41
N VAL A 9 5.23 19.11 4.64
CA VAL A 9 5.55 18.53 3.32
C VAL A 9 5.99 17.07 3.45
N TYR A 10 6.86 16.73 4.40
CA TYR A 10 7.31 15.34 4.59
C TYR A 10 6.17 14.40 5.02
N LEU A 11 5.31 14.86 5.94
CA LEU A 11 4.13 14.10 6.36
C LEU A 11 3.13 13.90 5.21
N ALA A 12 2.87 14.95 4.43
CA ALA A 12 1.99 14.87 3.27
C ALA A 12 2.54 13.93 2.19
N LEU A 13 3.84 14.02 1.89
CA LEU A 13 4.51 13.14 0.95
C LEU A 13 4.44 11.67 1.39
N GLY A 14 4.76 11.38 2.65
CA GLY A 14 4.64 10.02 3.19
C GLY A 14 3.23 9.46 3.03
N LYS A 15 2.21 10.27 3.33
CA LYS A 15 0.80 9.90 3.16
C LYS A 15 0.45 9.62 1.70
N TRP A 16 0.86 10.48 0.76
CA TRP A 16 0.65 10.26 -0.68
C TRP A 16 1.29 8.98 -1.19
N VAL A 17 2.55 8.73 -0.81
CA VAL A 17 3.26 7.51 -1.21
C VAL A 17 2.58 6.27 -0.63
N THR A 18 2.08 6.32 0.61
CA THR A 18 1.27 5.23 1.19
C THR A 18 0.03 4.97 0.34
N TYR A 19 -0.76 6.00 0.01
CA TYR A 19 -1.97 5.81 -0.79
C TYR A 19 -1.69 5.28 -2.19
N LEU A 20 -0.65 5.78 -2.87
CA LEU A 20 -0.24 5.26 -4.18
C LEU A 20 0.09 3.77 -4.12
N GLY A 21 0.85 3.35 -3.11
CA GLY A 21 1.15 1.94 -2.87
C GLY A 21 -0.11 1.11 -2.59
N LEU A 22 -0.99 1.57 -1.69
CA LEU A 22 -2.20 0.82 -1.35
C LEU A 22 -3.19 0.70 -2.52
N VAL A 23 -3.37 1.79 -3.29
CA VAL A 23 -4.24 1.81 -4.48
C VAL A 23 -3.69 0.86 -5.55
N GLY A 24 -2.38 0.92 -5.85
CA GLY A 24 -1.75 0.04 -6.83
C GLY A 24 -1.81 -1.44 -6.44
N LEU A 25 -1.59 -1.74 -5.16
CA LEU A 25 -1.67 -3.10 -4.62
C LEU A 25 -3.11 -3.64 -4.70
N THR A 26 -4.09 -2.83 -4.30
CA THR A 26 -5.52 -3.18 -4.38
C THR A 26 -5.92 -3.45 -5.83
N GLY A 27 -5.48 -2.59 -6.75
CA GLY A 27 -5.72 -2.75 -8.19
C GLY A 27 -5.18 -4.05 -8.77
N ALA A 28 -3.94 -4.41 -8.43
CA ALA A 28 -3.34 -5.67 -8.87
C ALA A 28 -4.13 -6.89 -8.38
N VAL A 29 -4.53 -6.88 -7.10
CA VAL A 29 -5.33 -7.95 -6.49
C VAL A 29 -6.72 -8.04 -7.12
N CYS A 30 -7.44 -6.92 -7.24
CA CYS A 30 -8.79 -6.88 -7.80
C CYS A 30 -8.80 -7.35 -9.26
N LEU A 31 -7.89 -6.83 -10.10
CA LEU A 31 -7.81 -7.25 -11.49
C LEU A 31 -7.46 -8.72 -11.62
N ARG A 32 -6.58 -9.26 -10.76
CA ARG A 32 -6.26 -10.68 -10.76
C ARG A 32 -7.48 -11.57 -10.51
N GLN A 33 -8.37 -11.17 -9.59
CA GLN A 33 -9.61 -11.91 -9.33
C GLN A 33 -10.57 -11.81 -10.52
N LEU A 34 -10.70 -10.61 -11.11
CA LEU A 34 -11.55 -10.39 -12.29
C LEU A 34 -11.10 -11.23 -13.49
N VAL A 35 -9.80 -11.20 -13.82
CA VAL A 35 -9.20 -12.01 -14.89
C VAL A 35 -9.44 -13.50 -14.67
N GLY A 36 -9.32 -13.97 -13.41
CA GLY A 36 -9.62 -15.36 -13.06
C GLY A 36 -11.09 -15.73 -13.24
N SER A 37 -12.00 -14.79 -13.04
CA SER A 37 -13.46 -15.01 -13.15
C SER A 37 -13.98 -14.93 -14.60
N VAL A 38 -13.45 -14.02 -15.41
CA VAL A 38 -13.89 -13.80 -16.79
C VAL A 38 -13.30 -14.86 -17.74
N GLY A 39 -12.11 -15.38 -17.42
CA GLY A 39 -11.39 -16.29 -18.29
C GLY A 39 -10.79 -15.56 -19.48
N ILE A 40 -9.46 -15.41 -19.49
CA ILE A 40 -8.72 -14.80 -20.60
C ILE A 40 -7.98 -15.87 -21.39
N GLU A 41 -7.52 -15.53 -22.60
CA GLU A 41 -6.80 -16.47 -23.46
C GLU A 41 -5.56 -17.05 -22.74
N PRO A 42 -5.36 -18.39 -22.74
CA PRO A 42 -4.25 -19.03 -22.02
C PRO A 42 -2.86 -18.53 -22.41
N ARG A 43 -2.70 -18.02 -23.63
CA ARG A 43 -1.44 -17.49 -24.16
C ARG A 43 -1.05 -16.16 -23.50
N VAL A 44 -2.04 -15.32 -23.18
CA VAL A 44 -1.84 -13.98 -22.60
C VAL A 44 -1.72 -14.03 -21.07
N TYR A 45 -2.38 -15.01 -20.45
CA TYR A 45 -2.43 -15.15 -18.99
C TYR A 45 -1.07 -15.06 -18.27
N PRO A 46 0.01 -15.73 -18.71
CA PRO A 46 1.31 -15.62 -18.03
C PRO A 46 1.91 -14.20 -18.07
N THR A 47 1.65 -13.44 -19.13
CA THR A 47 2.13 -12.06 -19.27
C THR A 47 1.37 -11.14 -18.33
N VAL A 48 0.04 -11.26 -18.30
CA VAL A 48 -0.84 -10.53 -17.36
C VAL A 48 -0.42 -10.83 -15.92
N GLU A 49 -0.26 -12.11 -15.58
CA GLU A 49 0.16 -12.54 -14.24
C GLU A 49 1.48 -11.87 -13.82
N ARG A 50 2.50 -11.87 -14.68
CA ARG A 50 3.81 -11.23 -14.39
C ARG A 50 3.69 -9.74 -14.16
N LEU A 51 2.84 -9.05 -14.93
CA LEU A 51 2.62 -7.61 -14.77
C LEU A 51 1.89 -7.30 -13.47
N LEU A 52 0.85 -8.06 -13.11
CA LEU A 52 0.13 -7.88 -11.85
C LEU A 52 1.02 -8.15 -10.64
N VAL A 53 1.87 -9.18 -10.70
CA VAL A 53 2.86 -9.46 -9.65
C VAL A 53 3.90 -8.33 -9.55
N SER A 54 4.38 -7.82 -10.67
CA SER A 54 5.31 -6.68 -10.71
C SER A 54 4.67 -5.43 -10.11
N LEU A 55 3.45 -5.11 -10.51
CA LEU A 55 2.67 -4.00 -9.97
C LEU A 55 2.50 -4.13 -8.45
N ALA A 56 2.06 -5.29 -7.96
CA ALA A 56 1.93 -5.55 -6.52
C ALA A 56 3.27 -5.40 -5.78
N SER A 57 4.38 -5.84 -6.40
CA SER A 57 5.72 -5.73 -5.82
C SER A 57 6.17 -4.28 -5.69
N TYR A 58 6.04 -3.49 -6.76
CA TYR A 58 6.41 -2.07 -6.75
C TYR A 58 5.50 -1.27 -5.82
N ALA A 59 4.20 -1.55 -5.83
CA ALA A 59 3.22 -0.95 -4.95
C ALA A 59 3.54 -1.22 -3.46
N ASN A 60 3.88 -2.46 -3.10
CA ASN A 60 4.32 -2.76 -1.75
C ASN A 60 5.67 -2.10 -1.40
N GLY A 61 6.58 -2.01 -2.36
CA GLY A 61 7.82 -1.25 -2.22
C GLY A 61 7.56 0.22 -1.85
N LEU A 62 6.58 0.87 -2.49
CA LEU A 62 6.14 2.22 -2.12
C LEU A 62 5.58 2.28 -0.70
N VAL A 63 4.79 1.28 -0.27
CA VAL A 63 4.28 1.22 1.12
C VAL A 63 5.44 1.14 2.12
N ILE A 64 6.43 0.28 1.88
CA ILE A 64 7.62 0.14 2.74
C ILE A 64 8.42 1.45 2.78
N VAL A 65 8.64 2.09 1.63
CA VAL A 65 9.30 3.41 1.57
C VAL A 65 8.51 4.46 2.35
N ALA A 66 7.18 4.47 2.23
CA ALA A 66 6.33 5.40 2.94
C ALA A 66 6.36 5.18 4.47
N VAL A 67 6.44 3.93 4.91
CA VAL A 67 6.63 3.53 6.31
C VAL A 67 7.92 4.15 6.86
N VAL A 68 9.04 4.01 6.15
CA VAL A 68 10.33 4.62 6.54
C VAL A 68 10.27 6.15 6.51
N ALA A 69 9.72 6.72 5.43
CA ALA A 69 9.58 8.17 5.28
C ALA A 69 8.73 8.79 6.40
N ARG A 70 7.69 8.07 6.83
CA ARG A 70 6.83 8.48 7.94
C ARG A 70 7.56 8.49 9.27
N LEU A 71 8.36 7.45 9.56
CA LEU A 71 9.17 7.43 10.77
C LEU A 71 10.10 8.66 10.82
N TYR A 72 10.78 8.93 9.71
CA TYR A 72 11.64 10.11 9.59
C TYR A 72 10.85 11.41 9.76
N ALA A 73 9.73 11.58 9.06
CA ALA A 73 8.91 12.78 9.12
C ALA A 73 8.36 13.03 10.53
N GLN A 74 7.94 11.97 11.23
CA GLN A 74 7.48 12.06 12.61
C GLN A 74 8.62 12.48 13.55
N THR A 75 9.79 11.85 13.44
CA THR A 75 10.95 12.25 14.25
C THR A 75 11.38 13.69 13.97
N PHE A 76 11.37 14.09 12.70
CA PHE A 76 11.64 15.48 12.31
C PHE A 76 10.60 16.45 12.88
N SER A 77 9.31 16.07 12.92
CA SER A 77 8.27 16.94 13.49
C SER A 77 8.40 17.16 15.00
N VAL A 78 8.97 16.20 15.73
CA VAL A 78 9.10 16.25 17.19
C VAL A 78 10.42 16.91 17.62
N PHE A 79 11.52 16.61 16.94
CA PHE A 79 12.88 17.03 17.35
C PHE A 79 13.60 17.89 16.31
N GLY A 80 13.24 17.74 15.02
CA GLY A 80 13.94 18.33 13.88
C GLY A 80 13.89 19.86 13.78
N LEU A 81 13.12 20.51 14.66
CA LEU A 81 13.09 21.97 14.79
C LEU A 81 14.26 22.50 15.62
N ASP A 82 14.72 21.71 16.59
CA ASP A 82 15.74 22.11 17.57
C ASP A 82 17.09 21.40 17.34
N GLU A 83 17.07 20.16 16.83
CA GLU A 83 18.25 19.33 16.65
C GLU A 83 18.18 18.44 15.40
N PRO A 84 19.31 18.01 14.82
CA PRO A 84 19.32 17.11 13.67
C PRO A 84 18.76 15.72 14.02
N VAL A 85 18.03 15.10 13.09
CA VAL A 85 17.48 13.75 13.26
C VAL A 85 18.60 12.71 13.34
N THR A 86 18.70 12.02 14.48
CA THR A 86 19.66 10.94 14.72
C THR A 86 18.98 9.56 14.73
N LEU A 87 19.77 8.50 14.61
CA LEU A 87 19.29 7.11 14.71
C LEU A 87 18.66 6.80 16.09
N GLU A 88 19.17 7.42 17.15
CA GLU A 88 18.63 7.27 18.49
C GLU A 88 17.22 7.86 18.58
N LEU A 89 17.01 9.07 18.05
CA LEU A 89 15.69 9.69 17.99
C LEU A 89 14.70 8.88 17.14
N LEU A 90 15.15 8.29 16.03
CA LEU A 90 14.33 7.38 15.23
C LEU A 90 13.92 6.13 16.01
N ARG A 91 14.82 5.56 16.82
CA ARG A 91 14.52 4.41 17.68
C ARG A 91 13.49 4.78 18.75
N VAL A 92 13.68 5.90 19.44
CA VAL A 92 12.76 6.38 20.50
C VAL A 92 11.37 6.61 19.93
N VAL A 93 11.26 7.35 18.82
CA VAL A 93 9.96 7.60 18.17
C VAL A 93 9.35 6.30 17.63
N GLY A 94 10.16 5.44 17.03
CA GLY A 94 9.68 4.21 16.38
C GLY A 94 9.18 3.15 17.35
N PHE A 95 9.85 2.96 18.49
CA PHE A 95 9.62 1.81 19.39
C PHE A 95 9.19 2.20 20.80
N GLU A 96 9.55 3.38 21.29
CA GLU A 96 9.33 3.78 22.69
C GLU A 96 8.19 4.79 22.83
N SER A 97 7.70 5.34 21.72
CA SER A 97 6.56 6.25 21.72
C SER A 97 5.23 5.51 21.58
N ARG A 98 4.16 6.11 22.13
CA ARG A 98 2.77 5.66 21.89
C ARG A 98 2.46 5.59 20.39
N TRP A 99 2.99 6.52 19.60
CA TRP A 99 2.85 6.55 18.15
C TRP A 99 3.51 5.33 17.51
N GLY A 100 4.72 5.00 17.98
CA GLY A 100 5.53 3.84 17.64
C GLY A 100 4.73 2.53 17.64
N SER A 101 4.07 2.26 18.76
CA SER A 101 3.27 1.04 18.94
C SER A 101 2.17 0.83 17.88
N GLN A 102 1.60 1.91 17.33
CA GLN A 102 0.44 1.83 16.44
C GLN A 102 0.83 1.62 14.97
N TRP A 103 1.87 2.30 14.48
CA TRP A 103 2.30 2.14 13.08
C TRP A 103 3.18 0.89 12.86
N LEU A 104 3.78 0.32 13.91
CA LEU A 104 4.54 -0.94 13.83
C LEU A 104 3.69 -2.09 13.27
N LEU A 105 2.39 -2.13 13.59
CA LEU A 105 1.49 -3.12 13.00
C LEU A 105 1.36 -2.92 11.48
N HIS A 106 1.23 -1.68 11.01
CA HIS A 106 1.17 -1.38 9.58
C HIS A 106 2.50 -1.77 8.88
N ALA A 107 3.64 -1.48 9.51
CA ALA A 107 4.96 -1.87 9.01
C ALA A 107 5.11 -3.40 8.92
N ALA A 108 4.69 -4.14 9.96
CA ALA A 108 4.72 -5.59 9.99
C ALA A 108 3.86 -6.19 8.86
N VAL A 109 2.66 -5.66 8.65
CA VAL A 109 1.77 -6.13 7.57
C VAL A 109 2.37 -5.82 6.19
N ALA A 110 3.05 -4.69 6.00
CA ALA A 110 3.76 -4.40 4.74
C ALA A 110 4.87 -5.42 4.43
N ILE A 111 5.58 -5.90 5.47
CA ILE A 111 6.54 -7.00 5.33
C ILE A 111 5.82 -8.31 4.94
N LEU A 112 4.68 -8.61 5.58
CA LEU A 112 3.87 -9.80 5.25
C LEU A 112 3.32 -9.74 3.82
N VAL A 113 2.95 -8.57 3.30
CA VAL A 113 2.61 -8.38 1.88
C VAL A 113 3.80 -8.68 0.98
N GLY A 114 5.01 -8.28 1.37
CA GLY A 114 6.24 -8.63 0.65
C GLY A 114 6.45 -10.15 0.59
N MET A 115 6.25 -10.84 1.72
CA MET A 115 6.30 -12.31 1.79
C MET A 115 5.21 -12.96 0.94
N ALA A 116 3.97 -12.48 0.98
CA ALA A 116 2.88 -12.97 0.14
C ALA A 116 3.15 -12.75 -1.34
N THR A 117 3.74 -11.62 -1.71
CA THR A 117 4.18 -11.35 -3.09
C THR A 117 5.27 -12.35 -3.53
N MET A 118 6.20 -12.69 -2.64
CA MET A 118 7.19 -13.74 -2.91
C MET A 118 6.54 -15.11 -3.07
N MET A 119 5.55 -15.46 -2.24
CA MET A 119 4.77 -16.69 -2.40
C MET A 119 4.10 -16.76 -3.78
N VAL A 120 3.55 -15.65 -4.28
CA VAL A 120 2.99 -15.57 -5.65
C VAL A 120 4.07 -15.82 -6.70
N ARG A 121 5.24 -15.17 -6.59
CA ARG A 121 6.38 -15.37 -7.52
C ARG A 121 6.88 -16.83 -7.51
N SER A 122 6.89 -17.46 -6.35
CA SER A 122 7.24 -18.87 -6.16
C SER A 122 6.11 -19.83 -6.54
N ARG A 123 4.99 -19.35 -7.11
CA ARG A 123 3.84 -20.14 -7.54
C ARG A 123 3.19 -20.96 -6.42
N VAL A 124 3.29 -20.50 -5.18
CA VAL A 124 2.61 -21.13 -4.04
C VAL A 124 1.10 -20.90 -4.19
N ARG A 125 0.30 -21.97 -4.07
CA ARG A 125 -1.16 -21.96 -4.30
C ARG A 125 -1.89 -20.87 -3.49
N LEU A 126 -1.41 -20.57 -2.29
CA LEU A 126 -2.02 -19.60 -1.37
C LEU A 126 -1.52 -18.16 -1.56
N GLY A 127 -0.56 -17.90 -2.46
CA GLY A 127 0.10 -16.60 -2.58
C GLY A 127 -0.89 -15.45 -2.82
N TRP A 128 -1.80 -15.59 -3.79
CA TRP A 128 -2.78 -14.55 -4.10
C TRP A 128 -3.83 -14.35 -3.01
N ASN A 129 -4.23 -15.42 -2.32
CA ASN A 129 -5.16 -15.33 -1.21
C ASN A 129 -4.52 -14.59 -0.02
N ALA A 130 -3.27 -14.94 0.31
CA ALA A 130 -2.50 -14.25 1.34
C ALA A 130 -2.31 -12.77 0.98
N LEU A 131 -1.97 -12.48 -0.28
CA LEU A 131 -1.79 -11.12 -0.77
C LEU A 131 -3.09 -10.30 -0.66
N ALA A 132 -4.23 -10.87 -1.04
CA ALA A 132 -5.53 -10.22 -0.93
C ALA A 132 -5.89 -9.92 0.53
N VAL A 133 -5.72 -10.90 1.43
CA VAL A 133 -5.98 -10.72 2.86
C VAL A 133 -5.10 -9.62 3.45
N PHE A 134 -3.77 -9.69 3.23
CA PHE A 134 -2.87 -8.68 3.77
C PHE A 134 -3.05 -7.29 3.16
N THR A 135 -3.51 -7.19 1.91
CA THR A 135 -3.91 -5.90 1.30
C THR A 135 -5.08 -5.27 2.06
N VAL A 136 -6.10 -6.05 2.42
CA VAL A 136 -7.21 -5.56 3.26
C VAL A 136 -6.72 -5.17 4.65
N VAL A 137 -5.85 -5.97 5.26
CA VAL A 137 -5.26 -5.66 6.57
C VAL A 137 -4.41 -4.38 6.53
N LEU A 138 -3.70 -4.10 5.44
CA LEU A 138 -2.98 -2.82 5.27
C LEU A 138 -3.93 -1.62 5.30
N TRP A 139 -5.08 -1.72 4.63
CA TRP A 139 -6.11 -0.68 4.71
C TRP A 139 -6.66 -0.54 6.12
N LEU A 140 -6.95 -1.65 6.79
CA LEU A 140 -7.45 -1.65 8.18
C LEU A 140 -6.46 -1.03 9.16
N THR A 141 -5.16 -1.20 8.94
CA THR A 141 -4.12 -0.66 9.81
C THR A 141 -3.75 0.80 9.49
N LEU A 142 -4.16 1.33 8.34
CA LEU A 142 -3.85 2.70 7.94
C LEU A 142 -4.38 3.76 8.94
N PRO A 143 -5.62 3.71 9.46
CA PRO A 143 -6.12 4.71 10.41
C PRO A 143 -5.35 4.75 11.74
N LEU A 144 -4.75 3.62 12.15
CA LEU A 144 -3.89 3.54 13.35
C LEU A 144 -2.66 4.45 13.26
N THR A 145 -2.27 4.84 12.04
CA THR A 145 -1.08 5.65 11.80
C THR A 145 -1.31 7.16 11.95
N GLY A 146 -2.52 7.61 12.31
CA GLY A 146 -2.86 9.04 12.39
C GLY A 146 -3.73 9.43 13.60
N HIS A 147 -4.13 10.71 13.65
CA HIS A 147 -4.95 11.30 14.71
C HIS A 147 -6.36 10.70 14.87
N ALA A 148 -6.76 9.72 14.05
CA ALA A 148 -8.01 9.01 14.29
C ALA A 148 -8.05 8.42 15.72
N MET A 149 -6.90 7.99 16.26
CA MET A 149 -6.80 7.48 17.62
C MET A 149 -6.82 8.54 18.73
N SER A 150 -6.94 9.84 18.40
CA SER A 150 -7.13 10.91 19.40
C SER A 150 -8.60 11.26 19.65
N PHE A 151 -9.55 10.65 18.94
CA PHE A 151 -10.98 10.82 19.18
C PHE A 151 -11.52 9.78 20.19
N SER A 152 -12.58 10.13 20.92
CA SER A 152 -13.20 9.28 21.93
C SER A 152 -13.94 8.06 21.34
N ASP A 153 -14.55 8.21 20.17
CA ASP A 153 -15.09 7.10 19.36
C ASP A 153 -14.63 7.23 17.90
N PRO A 154 -13.54 6.56 17.52
CA PRO A 154 -13.00 6.66 16.16
C PRO A 154 -13.62 5.68 15.17
N SER A 155 -14.55 4.82 15.60
CA SER A 155 -15.03 3.67 14.82
C SER A 155 -15.64 4.05 13.47
N PHE A 156 -16.48 5.09 13.44
CA PHE A 156 -17.13 5.57 12.23
C PHE A 156 -16.13 6.20 11.23
N LEU A 157 -15.22 7.05 11.73
CA LEU A 157 -14.19 7.67 10.89
C LEU A 157 -13.22 6.63 10.32
N TRP A 158 -12.88 5.63 11.13
CA TRP A 158 -12.11 4.48 10.69
C TRP A 158 -12.82 3.74 9.56
N ALA A 159 -14.09 3.38 9.76
CA ALA A 159 -14.88 2.66 8.75
C ALA A 159 -14.99 3.45 7.44
N ILE A 160 -15.23 4.77 7.49
CA ILE A 160 -15.24 5.62 6.30
C ILE A 160 -13.87 5.61 5.62
N GLN A 161 -12.79 5.83 6.35
CA GLN A 161 -11.45 5.92 5.77
C GLN A 161 -11.05 4.60 5.09
N VAL A 162 -11.32 3.46 5.73
CA VAL A 162 -11.02 2.14 5.18
C VAL A 162 -11.91 1.83 3.98
N SER A 163 -13.22 2.01 4.10
CA SER A 163 -14.16 1.67 3.03
C SER A 163 -13.95 2.55 1.79
N HIS A 164 -13.78 3.87 1.99
CA HIS A 164 -13.47 4.79 0.91
C HIS A 164 -12.12 4.48 0.26
N GLY A 165 -11.11 4.18 1.07
CA GLY A 165 -9.78 3.80 0.58
C GLY A 165 -9.79 2.52 -0.26
N LEU A 166 -10.43 1.46 0.24
CA LEU A 166 -10.63 0.21 -0.48
C LEU A 166 -11.44 0.43 -1.76
N ALA A 167 -12.51 1.23 -1.72
CA ALA A 167 -13.32 1.54 -2.89
C ALA A 167 -12.51 2.31 -3.96
N ALA A 168 -11.74 3.31 -3.55
CA ALA A 168 -10.86 4.06 -4.43
C ALA A 168 -9.76 3.17 -5.04
N GLY A 169 -9.18 2.27 -4.22
CA GLY A 169 -8.21 1.28 -4.68
C GLY A 169 -8.79 0.27 -5.66
N ALA A 170 -9.97 -0.26 -5.36
CA ALA A 170 -10.68 -1.20 -6.22
C ALA A 170 -11.16 -0.53 -7.52
N TRP A 171 -11.45 0.77 -7.51
CA TRP A 171 -11.86 1.50 -8.70
C TRP A 171 -10.65 1.98 -9.51
N ILE A 172 -9.93 3.00 -9.04
CA ILE A 172 -8.84 3.64 -9.78
C ILE A 172 -7.65 2.68 -9.92
N GLY A 173 -7.34 1.91 -8.88
CA GLY A 173 -6.24 0.95 -8.94
C GLY A 173 -6.48 -0.15 -9.96
N THR A 174 -7.71 -0.69 -10.03
CA THR A 174 -8.05 -1.72 -11.03
C THR A 174 -8.04 -1.14 -12.44
N LEU A 175 -8.53 0.09 -12.64
CA LEU A 175 -8.43 0.77 -13.94
C LEU A 175 -6.98 0.97 -14.37
N PHE A 176 -6.10 1.37 -13.45
CA PHE A 176 -4.67 1.50 -13.73
C PHE A 176 -4.03 0.14 -14.07
N ALA A 177 -4.33 -0.90 -13.30
CA ALA A 177 -3.84 -2.25 -13.58
C ALA A 177 -4.35 -2.75 -14.95
N LEU A 178 -5.61 -2.43 -15.29
CA LEU A 178 -6.22 -2.78 -16.56
C LEU A 178 -5.54 -2.04 -17.71
N PHE A 179 -5.26 -0.75 -17.54
CA PHE A 179 -4.51 0.05 -18.50
C PHE A 179 -3.13 -0.58 -18.80
N LEU A 180 -2.41 -1.06 -17.77
CA LEU A 180 -1.10 -1.69 -17.95
C LEU A 180 -1.15 -3.02 -18.73
N VAL A 181 -2.26 -3.75 -18.65
CA VAL A 181 -2.40 -5.05 -19.32
C VAL A 181 -3.27 -5.01 -20.58
N GLY A 182 -3.94 -3.88 -20.83
CA GLY A 182 -5.02 -3.75 -21.79
C GLY A 182 -4.59 -4.01 -23.23
N SER A 183 -3.37 -3.62 -23.61
CA SER A 183 -2.82 -3.91 -24.95
C SER A 183 -2.77 -5.40 -25.24
N PHE A 184 -2.33 -6.20 -24.26
CA PHE A 184 -2.25 -7.65 -24.40
C PHE A 184 -3.63 -8.32 -24.47
N LEU A 185 -4.62 -7.74 -23.79
CA LEU A 185 -6.00 -8.25 -23.84
C LEU A 185 -6.67 -7.93 -25.19
N CYS A 186 -6.43 -6.74 -25.74
CA CYS A 186 -6.96 -6.35 -27.05
C CYS A 186 -6.33 -7.15 -28.19
N GLU A 187 -5.01 -7.38 -28.18
CA GLU A 187 -4.31 -8.16 -29.22
C GLU A 187 -4.77 -9.63 -29.28
N SER A 188 -5.28 -10.18 -28.18
CA SER A 188 -5.85 -11.53 -28.13
C SER A 188 -7.30 -11.65 -28.59
N ASP A 189 -7.99 -10.54 -28.89
CA ASP A 189 -9.38 -10.64 -29.35
C ASP A 189 -9.42 -11.16 -30.80
N PRO A 190 -10.02 -12.34 -31.08
CA PRO A 190 -10.13 -12.86 -32.44
C PRO A 190 -10.94 -11.94 -33.38
N ARG A 191 -11.61 -10.90 -32.87
CA ARG A 191 -12.33 -9.89 -33.65
C ARG A 191 -11.50 -8.66 -34.04
N SER A 192 -10.26 -8.53 -33.55
CA SER A 192 -9.40 -7.37 -33.82
C SER A 192 -8.48 -7.52 -35.04
N GLY A 193 -8.67 -8.57 -35.86
CA GLY A 193 -7.92 -8.86 -37.08
C GLY A 193 -8.82 -9.03 -38.30
#